data_AF-A0A7X7IR07-F1
#
_entry.id   AF-A0A7X7IR07-F1
#
_cell.length_a   1.000
_cell.length_b   1.000
_cell.length_c   1.000
_cell.angle_alpha   90.00
_cell.angle_beta   90.00
_cell.angle_gamma   90.00
#
_symmetry.space_group_name_H-M   'P 1'
#
loop_
_entity.id
_entity.type
_entity.pdbx_description
1 polymer ?
#
loop_
_entity_poly.entity_id
_entity_poly.type
_entity_poly.pdbx_seq_one_letter_code
_entity_poly.pdbx_strand_id
1 'polypeptide(L)'
;MIVSWDWLKQYVLLDMPVAELERRLMMAGLNHESTKEAAGDVAVDLEVTSNRPDCLGHLGVAREIAVLWDRPLTIPEARPEEKGPPVEEAVGVQIDCPRLCRRYTARVIRGVKIGPSPSWMASRLAAVGIAPINNVVDASNY
;
A
#
# COMPACT_ATOMS: atom_id res chain seq x y z
N MET A 1 9.04 -4.53 8.20
CA MET A 1 7.90 -3.96 7.43
C MET A 1 6.94 -5.11 7.15
N ILE A 2 5.71 -4.99 7.62
CA ILE A 2 4.72 -6.05 7.50
C ILE A 2 3.93 -5.89 6.20
N VAL A 3 3.89 -6.94 5.38
CA VAL A 3 3.01 -7.06 4.22
C VAL A 3 1.95 -8.12 4.44
N SER A 4 0.77 -7.86 3.87
CA SER A 4 -0.41 -8.74 3.93
C SER A 4 -0.42 -9.59 2.67
N TRP A 5 -0.51 -10.92 2.82
CA TRP A 5 -0.56 -11.86 1.71
C TRP A 5 -1.77 -11.62 0.81
N ASP A 6 -2.96 -11.42 1.40
CA ASP A 6 -4.17 -11.13 0.65
C ASP A 6 -4.16 -9.78 -0.05
N TRP A 7 -3.41 -8.80 0.46
CA TRP A 7 -3.21 -7.53 -0.23
C TRP A 7 -2.22 -7.67 -1.39
N LEU A 8 -1.13 -8.42 -1.22
CA LEU A 8 -0.18 -8.70 -2.31
C LEU A 8 -0.87 -9.35 -3.53
N LYS A 9 -1.86 -10.22 -3.31
CA LYS A 9 -2.66 -10.84 -4.38
C LYS A 9 -3.36 -9.85 -5.32
N GLN A 10 -3.58 -8.60 -4.88
CA GLN A 10 -4.14 -7.56 -5.74
C GLN A 10 -3.18 -7.16 -6.87
N TYR A 11 -1.87 -7.29 -6.62
CA TYR A 11 -0.83 -6.80 -7.52
C TYR A 11 -0.16 -7.94 -8.29
N VAL A 12 -0.04 -9.13 -7.71
CA VAL A 12 0.68 -10.26 -8.32
C VAL A 12 0.03 -11.59 -7.94
N LEU A 13 0.05 -12.56 -8.86
CA LEU A 13 -0.43 -13.92 -8.58
C LEU A 13 0.51 -14.60 -7.58
N LEU A 14 -0.05 -15.04 -6.46
CA LEU A 14 0.65 -15.82 -5.43
C LEU A 14 0.17 -17.28 -5.44
N ASP A 15 0.76 -18.10 -6.31
CA ASP A 15 0.46 -19.53 -6.46
C ASP A 15 1.55 -20.45 -5.87
N MET A 16 2.50 -19.87 -5.15
CA MET A 16 3.57 -20.56 -4.44
C MET A 16 3.25 -20.70 -2.94
N PRO A 17 3.86 -21.67 -2.24
CA PRO A 17 3.83 -21.73 -0.78
C PRO A 17 4.50 -20.50 -0.15
N VAL A 18 3.99 -20.06 1.00
CA VAL A 18 4.53 -18.91 1.76
C VAL A 18 6.02 -19.09 2.08
N ALA A 19 6.42 -20.28 2.51
CA ALA A 19 7.81 -20.59 2.83
C ALA A 19 8.79 -20.40 1.64
N GLU A 20 8.33 -20.69 0.41
CA GLU A 20 9.15 -20.45 -0.78
C GLU A 20 9.23 -18.95 -1.11
N LEU A 21 8.16 -18.20 -0.83
CA LEU A 21 8.15 -16.75 -0.96
C LEU A 21 9.19 -16.10 -0.03
N GLU A 22 9.13 -16.44 1.27
CA GLU A 22 10.07 -15.97 2.31
C GLU A 22 11.52 -16.20 1.90
N ARG A 23 11.82 -17.43 1.49
CA ARG A 23 13.17 -17.85 1.09
C ARG A 23 13.72 -17.03 -0.08
N ARG A 24 12.95 -16.81 -1.14
CA ARG A 24 13.44 -16.05 -2.31
C ARG A 24 13.55 -14.56 -2.03
N LEU A 25 12.62 -13.98 -1.25
CA LEU A 25 12.72 -12.58 -0.84
C LEU A 25 14.00 -12.34 -0.02
N MET A 26 14.32 -13.26 0.90
CA MET A 26 15.58 -13.21 1.65
C MET A 26 16.80 -13.23 0.73
N MET A 27 16.82 -14.13 -0.27
CA MET A 27 17.90 -14.18 -1.28
C MET A 27 17.98 -12.92 -2.16
N ALA A 28 16.89 -12.16 -2.28
CA ALA A 28 16.81 -10.90 -3.00
C ALA A 28 17.12 -9.66 -2.14
N GLY A 29 17.51 -9.86 -0.87
CA GLY A 29 17.88 -8.79 0.05
C GLY A 29 16.72 -8.17 0.83
N LEU A 30 15.57 -8.84 0.88
CA LEU A 30 14.45 -8.54 1.77
C LEU A 30 14.39 -9.62 2.85
N ASN A 31 15.14 -9.43 3.94
CA ASN A 31 15.26 -10.45 4.97
C ASN A 31 13.88 -10.71 5.59
N HIS A 32 13.55 -12.00 5.76
CA HIS A 32 12.36 -12.41 6.47
C HIS A 32 12.61 -12.35 7.98
N GLU A 33 11.81 -11.58 8.71
CA GLU A 33 11.87 -11.52 10.18
C GLU A 33 10.89 -12.50 10.83
N SER A 34 9.64 -12.52 10.37
CA SER A 34 8.60 -13.42 10.90
C SER A 34 7.42 -13.56 9.95
N THR A 35 6.66 -14.64 10.11
CA THR A 35 5.35 -14.83 9.47
C THR A 35 4.34 -15.26 10.51
N LYS A 36 3.16 -14.64 10.50
CA LYS A 36 2.08 -14.93 11.44
C LYS A 36 0.72 -14.84 10.78
N GLU A 37 -0.25 -15.58 11.30
CA GLU A 37 -1.65 -15.35 10.98
C GLU A 37 -2.16 -14.13 11.76
N ALA A 38 -2.82 -13.20 11.07
CA ALA A 38 -3.37 -12.00 11.65
C ALA A 38 -4.65 -11.57 10.91
N ALA A 39 -5.74 -11.34 11.65
CA ALA A 39 -7.02 -10.89 11.11
C ALA A 39 -7.58 -11.74 9.93
N GLY A 40 -7.29 -13.05 9.92
CA GLY A 40 -7.71 -13.97 8.86
C GLY A 40 -6.82 -13.95 7.60
N ASP A 41 -5.66 -13.31 7.66
CA ASP A 41 -4.67 -13.21 6.60
C ASP A 41 -3.28 -13.66 7.10
N VAL A 42 -2.32 -13.83 6.20
CA VAL A 42 -0.93 -14.10 6.50
C VAL A 42 -0.13 -12.81 6.42
N ALA A 43 0.44 -12.40 7.55
CA ALA A 43 1.30 -11.22 7.68
C ALA A 43 2.76 -11.65 7.66
N VAL A 44 3.51 -11.20 6.65
CA VAL A 44 4.94 -11.46 6.47
C VAL A 44 5.72 -10.20 6.83
N ASP A 45 6.58 -10.28 7.83
CA ASP A 45 7.44 -9.18 8.25
C ASP A 45 8.80 -9.27 7.56
N LEU A 46 9.15 -8.20 6.84
CA LEU A 46 10.36 -8.09 6.04
C LEU A 46 11.24 -6.95 6.55
N GLU A 47 12.49 -7.24 6.85
CA GLU A 47 13.49 -6.20 7.10
C GLU A 47 13.87 -5.54 5.76
N VAL A 48 13.46 -4.28 5.58
CA VAL A 48 13.79 -3.50 4.38
C VAL A 48 14.98 -2.61 4.69
N THR A 49 16.08 -2.85 3.99
CA THR A 49 17.32 -2.06 4.12
C THR A 49 17.13 -0.62 3.60
N SER A 50 17.89 0.34 4.14
CA SER A 50 17.71 1.78 3.85
C SER A 50 17.89 2.17 2.37
N ASN A 51 18.58 1.34 1.58
CA ASN A 51 18.78 1.53 0.15
C ASN A 51 17.65 0.96 -0.72
N ARG A 52 16.60 0.35 -0.13
CA ARG A 52 15.44 -0.21 -0.83
C ARG A 52 14.11 0.47 -0.46
N PRO A 53 14.00 1.82 -0.54
CA PRO A 53 12.76 2.51 -0.22
C PRO A 53 11.61 2.15 -1.18
N ASP A 54 11.94 1.60 -2.35
CA ASP A 54 10.98 1.05 -3.30
C ASP A 54 10.16 -0.12 -2.73
N CYS A 55 10.68 -0.83 -1.72
CA CYS A 55 10.01 -1.94 -1.04
C CYS A 55 9.31 -1.58 0.26
N LEU A 56 9.16 -0.29 0.61
CA LEU A 56 8.46 0.17 1.82
C LEU A 56 6.92 0.17 1.68
N GLY A 57 6.38 -0.63 0.77
CA GLY A 57 4.95 -0.75 0.50
C GLY A 57 4.62 -2.05 -0.24
N HIS A 58 3.37 -2.52 -0.16
CA HIS A 58 2.94 -3.78 -0.80
C HIS A 58 3.18 -3.80 -2.30
N LEU A 59 3.00 -2.68 -3.00
CA LEU A 59 3.28 -2.59 -4.44
C LEU A 59 4.77 -2.81 -4.77
N GLY A 60 5.65 -2.31 -3.92
CA GLY A 60 7.10 -2.49 -4.03
C GLY A 60 7.52 -3.94 -3.87
N VAL A 61 7.03 -4.57 -2.79
CA VAL A 61 7.25 -5.99 -2.53
C VAL A 61 6.62 -6.86 -3.63
N ALA A 62 5.40 -6.53 -4.08
CA ALA A 62 4.76 -7.22 -5.19
C ALA A 62 5.55 -7.11 -6.50
N ARG A 63 6.20 -5.97 -6.76
CA ARG A 63 7.10 -5.82 -7.91
C ARG A 63 8.32 -6.73 -7.81
N GLU A 64 8.92 -6.85 -6.63
CA GLU A 64 10.03 -7.79 -6.39
C GLU A 64 9.57 -9.24 -6.65
N ILE A 65 8.42 -9.62 -6.10
CA ILE A 65 7.82 -10.95 -6.32
C ILE A 65 7.54 -11.19 -7.81
N ALA A 66 6.99 -10.20 -8.52
CA ALA A 66 6.71 -10.31 -9.95
C ALA A 66 7.98 -10.65 -10.74
N VAL A 67 9.12 -10.03 -10.41
CA VAL A 67 10.41 -10.33 -11.05
C VAL A 67 10.91 -11.73 -10.68
N LEU A 68 10.88 -12.10 -9.39
CA LEU A 68 11.43 -13.36 -8.88
C LEU A 68 10.69 -14.63 -9.38
N TRP A 69 9.45 -14.49 -9.82
CA TRP A 69 8.62 -15.58 -10.37
C TRP A 69 8.21 -15.39 -11.83
N ASP A 70 8.75 -14.38 -12.53
CA ASP A 70 8.40 -14.05 -13.91
C ASP A 70 6.87 -13.93 -14.12
N ARG A 71 6.24 -13.11 -13.28
CA ARG A 71 4.79 -12.89 -13.26
C ARG A 71 4.44 -11.47 -13.70
N PRO A 72 3.27 -11.27 -14.34
CA PRO A 72 2.78 -9.93 -14.58
C PRO A 72 2.48 -9.21 -13.25
N LEU A 73 2.79 -7.91 -13.22
CA LEU A 73 2.43 -7.01 -12.13
C LEU A 73 1.20 -6.19 -12.54
N THR A 74 0.15 -6.24 -11.73
CA THR A 74 -1.04 -5.40 -11.85
C THR A 74 -0.87 -4.15 -11.00
N ILE A 75 -0.90 -2.98 -11.62
CA ILE A 75 -0.88 -1.69 -10.90
C ILE A 75 -2.27 -1.05 -11.01
N PRO A 76 -2.99 -0.82 -9.89
CA PRO A 76 -4.28 -0.15 -9.93
C PRO A 76 -4.17 1.25 -10.51
N GLU A 77 -5.12 1.62 -11.36
CA GLU A 77 -5.18 2.96 -11.94
C GLU A 77 -5.63 3.98 -10.87
N ALA A 78 -4.83 5.04 -10.69
CA ALA A 78 -5.11 6.11 -9.74
C ALA A 78 -5.73 7.35 -10.43
N ARG A 79 -6.68 7.13 -11.35
CA ARG A 79 -7.33 8.20 -12.14
C ARG A 79 -8.85 8.16 -11.98
N PRO A 80 -9.39 8.52 -10.81
CA PRO A 80 -10.84 8.60 -10.65
C PRO A 80 -11.40 9.73 -11.52
N GLU A 81 -12.61 9.50 -12.05
CA GLU A 81 -13.34 10.45 -12.88
C GLU A 81 -13.48 11.81 -12.16
N GLU A 82 -13.13 12.88 -12.87
CA GLU A 82 -13.19 14.25 -12.35
C GLU A 82 -14.52 14.90 -12.70
N LYS A 83 -15.17 15.53 -11.71
CA LYS A 83 -16.45 16.22 -11.86
C LYS A 83 -16.46 17.52 -11.09
N GLY A 84 -17.21 18.49 -11.61
CA GLY A 84 -17.41 19.79 -10.99
C GLY A 84 -16.50 20.89 -11.55
N PRO A 85 -16.51 22.07 -10.92
CA PRO A 85 -15.69 23.20 -11.33
C PRO A 85 -14.18 22.97 -11.06
N PRO A 86 -13.30 23.79 -11.64
CA PRO A 86 -11.86 23.78 -11.36
C PRO A 86 -11.55 23.78 -9.86
N VAL A 87 -10.49 23.06 -9.45
CA VAL A 87 -10.13 22.88 -8.04
C VAL A 87 -9.68 24.19 -7.38
N GLU A 88 -9.18 25.13 -8.18
CA GLU A 88 -8.70 26.45 -7.78
C GLU A 88 -9.81 27.33 -7.21
N GLU A 89 -11.07 27.08 -7.59
CA GLU A 89 -12.24 27.74 -7.00
C GLU A 89 -12.56 27.20 -5.59
N ALA A 90 -12.04 26.03 -5.23
CA ALA A 90 -12.30 25.36 -3.97
C ALA A 90 -11.17 25.55 -2.95
N VAL A 91 -9.91 25.47 -3.41
CA VAL A 91 -8.73 25.52 -2.55
C VAL A 91 -7.53 26.10 -3.29
N GLY A 92 -6.80 26.98 -2.61
CA GLY A 92 -5.49 27.46 -3.04
C GLY A 92 -4.37 26.76 -2.25
N VAL A 93 -3.27 26.44 -2.92
CA VAL A 93 -2.05 25.90 -2.31
C VAL A 93 -0.92 26.89 -2.53
N GLN A 94 -0.28 27.33 -1.45
CA GLN A 94 0.92 28.18 -1.48
C GLN A 94 2.07 27.47 -0.79
N ILE A 95 3.27 27.54 -1.39
CA ILE A 95 4.50 27.01 -0.81
C ILE A 95 5.31 28.19 -0.26
N ASP A 96 5.22 28.43 1.04
CA ASP A 96 5.89 29.57 1.69
C ASP A 96 7.42 29.39 1.81
N CYS A 97 7.90 28.15 1.81
CA CYS A 97 9.33 27.85 1.88
C CYS A 97 9.78 26.88 0.76
N PRO A 98 9.96 27.37 -0.48
CA PRO A 98 10.33 26.51 -1.63
C PRO A 98 11.66 25.75 -1.46
N ARG A 99 12.54 26.24 -0.57
CA ARG A 99 13.81 25.57 -0.24
C ARG A 99 13.61 24.26 0.52
N LEU A 100 12.59 24.18 1.39
CA LEU A 100 12.32 23.02 2.24
C LEU A 100 11.20 22.13 1.70
N CYS A 101 10.21 22.73 1.01
CA CYS A 101 9.12 22.00 0.39
C CYS A 101 9.15 22.28 -1.12
N ARG A 102 9.61 21.32 -1.92
CA ARG A 102 9.67 21.48 -3.38
C ARG A 102 8.33 21.28 -4.07
N ARG A 103 7.39 20.57 -3.43
CA ARG A 103 6.10 20.21 -4.00
C ARG A 103 5.06 19.97 -2.91
N TYR A 104 3.90 20.59 -3.07
CA TYR A 104 2.69 20.30 -2.33
C TYR A 104 1.53 20.33 -3.33
N THR A 105 0.67 19.31 -3.31
CA THR A 105 -0.50 19.22 -4.20
C THR A 105 -1.72 18.86 -3.38
N ALA A 106 -2.88 19.38 -3.76
CA ALA A 106 -4.16 19.05 -3.14
C ALA A 106 -5.16 18.59 -4.19
N ARG A 107 -6.10 17.74 -3.78
CA ARG A 107 -7.28 17.36 -4.56
C ARG A 107 -8.49 17.45 -3.65
N VAL A 108 -9.62 17.93 -4.18
CA VAL A 108 -10.87 18.07 -3.43
C VAL A 108 -11.82 16.96 -3.84
N ILE A 109 -12.30 16.19 -2.86
CA ILE A 109 -13.34 15.16 -3.03
C ILE A 109 -14.55 15.60 -2.22
N ARG A 110 -15.72 15.68 -2.86
CA ARG A 110 -16.98 16.12 -2.23
C ARG A 110 -18.00 14.99 -2.18
N GLY A 111 -18.94 15.10 -1.24
CA GLY A 111 -20.04 14.13 -1.10
C GLY A 111 -19.63 12.82 -0.42
N VAL A 112 -18.48 12.79 0.27
CA VAL A 112 -18.04 11.60 1.00
C VAL A 112 -18.93 11.39 2.22
N LYS A 113 -19.59 10.24 2.30
CA LYS A 113 -20.28 9.80 3.51
C LYS A 113 -19.28 9.04 4.40
N ILE A 114 -19.02 9.57 5.59
CA ILE A 114 -18.16 8.90 6.56
C ILE A 114 -18.89 7.69 7.13
N GLY A 115 -18.19 6.56 7.22
CA GLY A 115 -18.70 5.33 7.79
C GLY A 115 -17.61 4.27 7.96
N PRO A 116 -17.97 3.05 8.39
CA PRO A 116 -17.02 1.95 8.48
C PRO A 116 -16.35 1.67 7.13
N SER A 117 -15.07 1.33 7.18
CA SER A 117 -14.33 0.90 5.99
C SER A 117 -14.88 -0.42 5.45
N PRO A 118 -14.76 -0.67 4.13
CA PRO A 118 -15.06 -1.99 3.58
C PRO A 118 -14.27 -3.09 4.31
N SER A 119 -14.89 -4.24 4.53
CA SER A 119 -14.31 -5.34 5.32
C SER A 119 -12.94 -5.77 4.81
N TRP A 120 -12.74 -5.85 3.50
CA TRP A 120 -11.46 -6.21 2.90
C TRP A 120 -10.34 -5.20 3.23
N MET A 121 -10.65 -3.91 3.31
CA MET A 121 -9.67 -2.87 3.66
C MET A 121 -9.34 -2.95 5.15
N ALA A 122 -10.38 -3.04 5.99
CA ALA A 122 -10.25 -3.14 7.43
C ALA A 122 -9.42 -4.38 7.84
N SER A 123 -9.69 -5.55 7.25
CA SER A 123 -8.93 -6.78 7.52
C SER A 123 -7.47 -6.66 7.09
N ARG A 124 -7.19 -6.09 5.91
CA ARG A 124 -5.82 -5.90 5.41
C ARG A 124 -5.02 -4.94 6.29
N LEU A 125 -5.62 -3.83 6.73
CA LEU A 125 -5.00 -2.89 7.66
C LEU A 125 -4.71 -3.55 9.02
N ALA A 126 -5.69 -4.29 9.55
CA ALA A 126 -5.53 -5.02 10.81
C ALA A 126 -4.43 -6.09 10.72
N ALA A 127 -4.31 -6.79 9.59
CA ALA A 127 -3.26 -7.78 9.36
C ALA A 127 -1.84 -7.18 9.43
N VAL A 128 -1.67 -5.92 9.01
CA VAL A 128 -0.40 -5.19 9.11
C VAL A 128 -0.26 -4.37 10.41
N GLY A 129 -1.16 -4.58 11.38
CA GLY A 129 -1.08 -3.96 12.71
C GLY A 129 -1.68 -2.56 12.80
N ILE A 130 -2.44 -2.11 11.80
CA ILE A 130 -3.11 -0.81 11.79
C ILE A 130 -4.58 -1.00 12.18
N ALA A 131 -5.00 -0.35 13.26
CA ALA A 131 -6.40 -0.37 13.69
C ALA A 131 -7.28 0.45 12.72
N PRO A 132 -8.31 -0.16 12.09
CA PRO A 132 -9.23 0.56 11.22
C PRO A 132 -10.07 1.58 11.99
N ILE A 133 -10.33 2.75 11.40
CA ILE A 133 -11.05 3.86 12.04
C ILE A 133 -12.34 4.17 11.27
N ASN A 134 -12.21 4.59 10.02
CA ASN A 134 -13.32 4.87 9.10
C ASN A 134 -12.80 4.95 7.67
N ASN A 135 -13.71 4.92 6.70
CA ASN A 135 -13.38 4.86 5.27
C ASN A 135 -12.48 6.00 4.75
N VAL A 136 -12.45 7.16 5.41
CA VAL A 136 -11.60 8.29 5.01
C VAL A 136 -10.20 8.17 5.61
N VAL A 137 -10.10 7.90 6.91
CA VAL A 137 -8.82 7.72 7.60
C VAL A 137 -8.09 6.50 7.03
N ASP A 138 -8.82 5.40 6.87
CA ASP A 138 -8.25 4.13 6.43
C ASP A 138 -7.79 4.19 4.98
N ALA A 139 -8.46 4.95 4.11
CA ALA A 139 -8.01 5.17 2.73
C ALA A 139 -6.67 5.92 2.65
N SER A 140 -6.25 6.63 3.71
CA SER A 140 -4.91 7.26 3.76
C SER A 140 -3.84 6.35 4.35
N ASN A 141 -4.24 5.35 5.16
CA ASN A 141 -3.35 4.34 5.72
C ASN A 141 -3.11 3.17 4.75
N TYR A 142 -4.10 2.90 3.88
CA TYR A 142 -4.12 1.84 2.89
C TYR A 142 -3.40 2.26 1.60
#